data_AF-A0A6J5CFE8-F1
#
_entry.id   AF-A0A6J5CFE8-F1
#
_cell.length_a   1.000
_cell.length_b   1.000
_cell.length_c   1.000
_cell.angle_alpha   90.00
_cell.angle_beta   90.00
_cell.angle_gamma   90.00
#
_symmetry.space_group_name_H-M   'P 1'
#
loop_
_entity.id
_entity.type
_entity.pdbx_description
1 polymer ?
#
loop_
_entity_poly.entity_id
_entity_poly.type
_entity_poly.pdbx_seq_one_letter_code
_entity_poly.pdbx_strand_id
1 'polypeptide(L)'
;MLFELIAERYERRSLLITANQPFSGWNDVFPDPGMTVAAIDRLVHHSTIFEMNVESYRRRTASDKQNSRRRQSSSDNQKEGATNMAE
;
A
#
# COMPACT_ATOMS: atom_id res chain seq x y z
N MET A 1 -19.64 -5.34 13.79
CA MET A 1 -19.31 -5.47 12.35
C MET A 1 -18.80 -4.13 11.80
N LEU A 2 -18.05 -4.11 10.67
CA LEU A 2 -17.51 -2.86 10.08
C LEU A 2 -18.63 -1.86 9.71
N PHE A 3 -19.75 -2.34 9.17
CA PHE A 3 -20.90 -1.51 8.85
C PHE A 3 -21.43 -0.75 10.08
N GLU A 4 -21.56 -1.41 11.22
CA GLU A 4 -22.04 -0.79 12.47
C GLU A 4 -21.10 0.33 12.93
N LEU A 5 -19.78 0.13 12.80
CA LEU A 5 -18.80 1.17 13.12
C LEU A 5 -18.97 2.40 12.20
N ILE A 6 -19.17 2.17 10.90
CA ILE A 6 -19.41 3.26 9.94
C ILE A 6 -20.71 3.99 10.29
N ALA A 7 -21.79 3.25 10.55
CA ALA A 7 -23.09 3.79 10.89
C ALA A 7 -23.06 4.61 12.19
N GLU A 8 -22.35 4.14 13.21
CA GLU A 8 -22.24 4.83 14.51
C GLU A 8 -21.39 6.10 14.42
N ARG A 9 -20.44 6.17 13.48
CA ARG A 9 -19.54 7.32 13.30
C ARG A 9 -20.09 8.34 12.31
N TYR A 10 -20.95 7.91 11.39
CA TYR A 10 -21.61 8.77 10.41
C TYR A 10 -22.23 10.00 11.06
N GLU A 11 -21.89 11.19 10.55
CA GLU A 11 -22.32 12.52 11.08
C GLU A 11 -21.97 12.82 12.54
N ARG A 12 -21.26 11.92 13.25
CA ARG A 12 -20.94 12.07 14.68
C ARG A 12 -19.45 12.30 14.93
N ARG A 13 -18.57 11.58 14.23
CA ARG A 13 -17.10 11.66 14.41
C ARG A 13 -16.34 11.31 13.14
N SER A 14 -15.17 11.90 12.97
CA SER A 14 -14.28 11.62 11.83
C SER A 14 -13.78 10.17 11.81
N LEU A 15 -13.56 9.65 10.61
CA LEU A 15 -13.06 8.30 10.38
C LEU A 15 -12.09 8.33 9.19
N LEU A 16 -10.95 7.64 9.31
CA LEU A 16 -9.97 7.46 8.25
C LEU A 16 -9.96 5.99 7.82
N ILE A 17 -10.15 5.73 6.53
CA ILE A 17 -10.10 4.39 5.95
C ILE A 17 -9.03 4.36 4.86
N THR A 18 -8.22 3.30 4.87
CA THR A 18 -7.34 2.96 3.75
C THR A 18 -7.88 1.70 3.07
N ALA A 19 -8.07 1.75 1.75
CA ALA A 19 -8.49 0.59 0.97
C ALA A 19 -7.55 0.39 -0.22
N ASN A 20 -7.27 -0.86 -0.55
CA ASN A 20 -6.50 -1.27 -1.72
C ASN A 20 -7.38 -1.65 -2.92
N GLN A 21 -8.71 -1.62 -2.75
CA GLN A 21 -9.71 -1.90 -3.78
C GLN A 21 -10.59 -0.66 -3.96
N PRO A 22 -10.98 -0.34 -5.21
CA PRO A 22 -11.97 0.69 -5.47
C PRO A 22 -13.33 0.29 -4.90
N PHE A 23 -14.25 1.24 -4.73
CA PHE A 23 -15.59 0.98 -4.18
C PHE A 23 -16.38 -0.09 -4.96
N SER A 24 -16.14 -0.24 -6.27
CA SER A 24 -16.75 -1.31 -7.07
C SER A 24 -16.36 -2.73 -6.62
N GLY A 25 -15.19 -2.89 -5.99
CA GLY A 25 -14.71 -4.15 -5.43
C GLY A 25 -15.19 -4.42 -4.00
N TRP A 26 -15.99 -3.53 -3.40
CA TRP A 26 -16.42 -3.69 -2.01
C TRP A 26 -17.59 -4.68 -1.83
N ASN A 27 -18.16 -5.18 -2.93
CA ASN A 27 -19.14 -6.27 -2.88
C ASN A 27 -18.56 -7.57 -2.29
N ASP A 28 -17.24 -7.74 -2.31
CA ASP A 28 -16.55 -8.87 -1.67
C ASP A 28 -16.25 -8.62 -0.18
N VAL A 29 -16.45 -7.38 0.29
CA VAL A 29 -16.13 -6.94 1.67
C VAL A 29 -17.36 -7.04 2.56
N PHE A 30 -18.53 -6.67 2.06
CA PHE A 30 -19.78 -6.75 2.81
C PHE A 30 -20.63 -7.94 2.32
N PRO A 31 -21.35 -8.63 3.23
CA PRO A 31 -22.11 -9.83 2.86
C PRO A 31 -23.29 -9.57 1.90
N ASP A 32 -23.82 -8.35 1.91
CA ASP A 32 -25.00 -7.95 1.16
C ASP A 32 -24.68 -6.71 0.30
N PRO A 33 -25.03 -6.71 -1.00
CA PRO A 33 -24.82 -5.56 -1.87
C PRO A 33 -25.51 -4.28 -1.38
N GLY A 34 -26.69 -4.39 -0.76
CA GLY A 34 -27.39 -3.25 -0.17
C GLY A 34 -26.61 -2.65 0.99
N MET A 35 -26.03 -3.50 1.85
CA MET A 35 -25.12 -3.08 2.92
C MET A 35 -23.86 -2.40 2.35
N THR A 36 -23.29 -2.91 1.25
CA THR A 36 -22.14 -2.27 0.57
C THR A 36 -22.48 -0.85 0.15
N VAL A 37 -23.59 -0.67 -0.58
CA VAL A 37 -24.02 0.65 -1.06
C VAL A 37 -24.29 1.58 0.12
N ALA A 38 -24.98 1.10 1.15
CA ALA A 38 -25.29 1.86 2.35
C ALA A 38 -24.04 2.28 3.14
N ALA A 39 -23.00 1.45 3.17
CA ALA A 39 -21.72 1.77 3.79
C ALA A 39 -20.96 2.84 2.98
N ILE A 40 -20.88 2.67 1.66
CA ILE A 40 -20.20 3.61 0.76
C ILE A 40 -20.88 4.98 0.84
N ASP A 41 -22.21 5.04 0.72
CA ASP A 41 -22.99 6.28 0.78
C ASP A 41 -22.65 7.12 2.03
N ARG A 42 -22.66 6.49 3.21
CA ARG A 42 -22.29 7.13 4.48
C ARG A 42 -20.85 7.61 4.52
N LEU A 43 -19.93 6.84 3.95
CA LEU A 43 -18.52 7.22 3.93
C LEU A 43 -18.28 8.40 2.99
N VAL A 44 -18.88 8.39 1.80
CA VAL A 44 -18.59 9.41 0.77
C VAL A 44 -19.25 10.75 1.05
N HIS A 45 -20.40 10.76 1.73
CA HIS A 45 -21.21 11.97 1.96
C HIS A 45 -20.42 13.15 2.57
N HIS A 46 -19.52 12.88 3.52
CA HIS A 46 -18.68 13.90 4.17
C HIS A 46 -17.20 13.50 4.18
N SER A 47 -16.66 13.10 3.02
CA SER A 47 -15.27 12.67 2.90
C SER A 47 -14.42 13.55 1.98
N THR A 48 -13.11 13.44 2.19
CA THR A 48 -12.12 13.77 1.18
C THR A 48 -11.45 12.47 0.74
N ILE A 49 -11.54 12.14 -0.54
CA ILE A 49 -11.00 10.90 -1.09
C ILE A 49 -9.60 11.18 -1.63
N PHE A 50 -8.63 10.39 -1.18
CA PHE A 50 -7.25 10.44 -1.66
C PHE A 50 -6.94 9.18 -2.47
N GLU A 51 -6.81 9.34 -3.78
CA GLU A 51 -6.38 8.26 -4.66
C GLU A 51 -4.85 8.14 -4.65
N MET A 52 -4.33 7.05 -4.09
CA MET A 52 -2.90 6.81 -3.93
C MET A 52 -2.33 6.00 -5.10
N ASN A 53 -2.07 6.68 -6.22
CA ASN A 53 -1.44 6.09 -7.42
C ASN A 53 0.09 6.26 -7.41
N VAL A 54 0.74 5.90 -6.31
CA VAL A 54 2.19 6.09 -6.10
C VAL A 54 2.95 4.77 -6.11
N GLU A 55 4.25 4.83 -6.41
CA GLU A 55 5.11 3.65 -6.32
C GLU A 55 5.16 3.11 -4.88
N SER A 56 4.95 1.79 -4.76
CA SER A 56 5.08 1.07 -3.48
C SER A 56 6.40 1.40 -2.80
N TYR A 57 6.32 1.99 -1.61
CA TYR A 57 7.48 2.28 -0.78
C TYR A 57 8.35 1.03 -0.55
N ARG A 58 7.72 -0.11 -0.28
CA ARG A 58 8.40 -1.40 -0.07
C ARG A 58 9.21 -1.84 -1.28
N ARG A 59 8.67 -1.64 -2.50
CA ARG A 59 9.33 -2.00 -3.75
C ARG A 59 10.58 -1.15 -3.96
N ARG A 60 10.45 0.16 -3.83
CA ARG A 60 11.56 1.11 -3.93
C ARG A 60 12.70 0.78 -2.96
N THR A 61 12.39 0.56 -1.67
CA THR A 61 13.40 0.16 -0.69
C THR A 61 14.06 -1.18 -1.02
N ALA A 62 13.31 -2.15 -1.56
CA ALA A 62 13.87 -3.43 -1.98
C ALA A 62 14.83 -3.28 -3.17
N SER A 63 14.44 -2.47 -4.16
CA SER A 63 15.28 -2.13 -5.31
C SER A 63 16.57 -1.43 -4.89
N ASP A 64 16.49 -0.47 -3.96
CA ASP A 64 17.67 0.26 -3.46
C ASP A 64 18.67 -0.68 -2.77
N LYS A 65 18.15 -1.59 -1.92
CA LYS A 65 18.97 -2.61 -1.24
C LYS A 65 19.58 -3.61 -2.22
N GLN A 66 18.86 -3.99 -3.27
CA GLN A 66 19.41 -4.86 -4.30
C GLN A 66 20.53 -4.16 -5.07
N ASN A 67 20.34 -2.88 -5.40
CA ASN A 67 21.32 -2.09 -6.13
C ASN A 67 22.59 -1.86 -5.29
N SER A 68 22.46 -1.62 -3.98
CA SER A 68 23.61 -1.48 -3.09
C SER A 68 24.42 -2.77 -2.97
N ARG A 69 23.76 -3.94 -2.86
CA ARG A 69 24.43 -5.25 -2.83
C ARG A 69 25.17 -5.54 -4.14
N ARG A 70 24.54 -5.24 -5.28
CA ARG A 70 25.17 -5.44 -6.61
C ARG A 70 26.41 -4.57 -6.79
N ARG A 71 26.41 -3.33 -6.27
CA ARG A 71 27.60 -2.47 -6.29
C ARG A 71 28.73 -3.05 -5.44
N GLN A 72 28.42 -3.57 -4.26
CA GLN A 72 29.40 -4.19 -3.35
C GLN A 72 30.05 -5.44 -3.97
N SER A 73 29.26 -6.34 -4.55
CA SER A 73 29.80 -7.54 -5.21
C SER A 73 30.69 -7.21 -6.41
N SER A 74 30.42 -6.10 -7.10
CA SER A 74 31.24 -5.64 -8.23
C SER A 74 32.60 -5.13 -7.78
N SER A 75 32.66 -4.40 -6.65
CA SER A 75 33.91 -3.89 -6.10
C SER A 75 34.79 -4.98 -5.48
N ASP A 76 34.20 -6.02 -4.89
CA ASP A 76 34.95 -7.13 -4.30
C ASP A 76 35.60 -7.99 -5.40
N ASN A 77 34.86 -8.28 -6.48
CA ASN A 77 35.40 -9.04 -7.63
C ASN A 77 36.58 -8.32 -8.31
N GLN A 78 36.57 -6.99 -8.32
CA GLN A 78 37.63 -6.18 -8.92
C GLN A 78 38.90 -6.13 -8.05
N LYS A 79 38.75 -6.25 -6.72
CA LYS A 79 39.87 -6.35 -5.77
C LYS A 79 40.52 -7.73 -5.80
N GLU A 80 39.73 -8.81 -5.85
CA GLU A 80 40.28 -10.17 -5.98
C GLU A 80 41.06 -10.35 -7.29
N GLY A 81 40.54 -9.85 -8.41
CA GLY A 81 41.26 -9.90 -9.69
C GLY A 81 42.60 -9.15 -9.70
N ALA A 82 42.70 -8.02 -8.98
CA ALA A 82 43.95 -7.28 -8.83
C ALA A 82 44.95 -7.95 -7.88
N THR A 83 44.44 -8.68 -6.88
CA THR A 83 45.29 -9.40 -5.90
C THR A 83 45.89 -10.66 -6.52
N ASN A 84 45.11 -11.40 -7.31
CA ASN A 84 45.55 -12.63 -8.00
C ASN A 84 46.52 -12.38 -9.19
N MET A 85 46.76 -11.13 -9.56
CA MET A 85 47.68 -10.76 -10.65
C MET A 85 49.02 -10.23 -10.13
N ALA A 86 49.14 -10.04 -8.80
CA ALA A 86 50.33 -9.56 -8.13
C ALA A 86 51.15 -10.68 -7.44
N GLU A 87 50.63 -11.91 -7.43
CA GLU A 87 51.37 -13.17 -7.18
C GLU A 87 51.83 -13.80 -8.50
#